data_AF-A0A2I0I868-F1
#
_entry.id   AF-A0A2I0I868-F1
#
_cell.length_a   1.000
_cell.length_b   1.000
_cell.length_c   1.000
_cell.angle_alpha   90.00
_cell.angle_beta   90.00
_cell.angle_gamma   90.00
#
_symmetry.space_group_name_H-M   'P 1'
#
loop_
_entity.id
_entity.type
_entity.pdbx_description
1 polymer ?
#
loop_
_entity_poly.entity_id
_entity_poly.type
_entity_poly.pdbx_seq_one_letter_code
_entity_poly.pdbx_strand_id
1 'polypeptide(L)'
;MKLCLQFCWNIENQESFTNSSELEHITEEYNKKSNSLYTILRSSRLAGSQRAPFLRRFLLRLNFNSFFEATARGVLNVVRPRPALPVLNPQ
;
A
#
# COMPACT_ATOMS: atom_id res chain seq x y z
N MET A 1 0.59 9.75 7.47
CA MET A 1 -0.27 9.30 8.59
C MET A 1 -1.69 9.86 8.55
N LYS A 2 -1.91 11.14 8.17
CA LYS A 2 -3.27 11.71 8.06
C LYS A 2 -4.27 10.85 7.26
N LEU A 3 -3.85 10.33 6.09
CA LEU A 3 -4.69 9.44 5.27
C LEU A 3 -5.11 8.14 6.00
N CYS A 4 -4.23 7.56 6.83
CA CYS A 4 -4.59 6.37 7.61
C CYS A 4 -5.66 6.69 8.66
N LEU A 5 -5.58 7.87 9.28
CA LEU A 5 -6.61 8.32 10.23
C LEU A 5 -7.94 8.61 9.54
N GLN A 6 -7.90 9.22 8.35
CA GLN A 6 -9.09 9.43 7.52
C GLN A 6 -9.71 8.10 7.10
N PHE A 7 -8.89 7.11 6.74
CA PHE A 7 -9.36 5.76 6.47
C PHE A 7 -10.05 5.13 7.70
N CYS A 8 -9.41 5.13 8.87
CA CYS A 8 -10.01 4.60 10.10
C CYS A 8 -11.35 5.26 10.40
N TRP A 9 -11.37 6.60 10.39
CA TRP A 9 -12.58 7.37 10.60
C TRP A 9 -13.68 7.01 9.61
N ASN A 10 -13.35 6.95 8.32
CA ASN A 10 -14.30 6.64 7.26
C ASN A 10 -14.86 5.21 7.39
N ILE A 11 -14.06 4.23 7.82
CA ILE A 11 -14.54 2.86 8.08
C ILE A 11 -15.43 2.79 9.33
N GLU A 12 -15.04 3.47 10.41
CA GLU A 12 -15.76 3.44 11.69
C GLU A 12 -17.12 4.16 11.63
N ASN A 13 -17.25 5.17 10.77
CA ASN A 13 -18.46 5.99 10.65
C ASN A 13 -19.35 5.63 9.44
N GLN A 14 -19.04 4.56 8.71
CA GLN A 14 -19.89 4.08 7.61
C GLN A 14 -20.99 3.13 8.14
N GLU A 15 -22.22 3.62 8.28
CA GLU A 15 -23.40 2.78 8.58
C GLU A 15 -23.89 1.97 7.35
N SER A 16 -23.51 2.37 6.14
CA SER A 16 -23.72 1.63 4.89
C SER A 16 -22.59 1.96 3.91
N PHE A 17 -22.23 1.03 3.01
CA PHE A 17 -21.15 1.15 2.01
C PHE A 17 -21.41 2.22 0.91
N THR A 18 -22.05 3.33 1.26
CA THR A 18 -22.46 4.40 0.34
C THR A 18 -21.31 5.36 -0.03
N ASN A 19 -20.21 5.39 0.75
CA ASN A 19 -19.08 6.31 0.53
C ASN A 19 -17.89 5.65 -0.20
N SER A 20 -18.12 4.96 -1.31
CA SER A 20 -17.05 4.32 -2.09
C SER A 20 -16.06 5.34 -2.67
N SER A 21 -16.54 6.51 -3.09
CA SER A 21 -15.72 7.56 -3.72
C SER A 21 -14.66 8.16 -2.80
N GLU A 22 -14.99 8.38 -1.52
CA GLU A 22 -14.02 8.89 -0.54
C GLU A 22 -12.93 7.84 -0.26
N LEU A 23 -13.32 6.56 -0.17
CA LEU A 23 -12.38 5.47 0.03
C LEU A 23 -11.44 5.29 -1.18
N GLU A 24 -11.98 5.40 -2.39
CA GLU A 24 -11.20 5.40 -3.63
C GLU A 24 -10.18 6.56 -3.64
N HIS A 25 -10.61 7.77 -3.28
CA HIS A 25 -9.73 8.93 -3.18
C HIS A 25 -8.61 8.73 -2.15
N ILE A 26 -8.94 8.24 -0.95
CA ILE A 26 -7.95 7.93 0.10
C ILE A 26 -6.95 6.89 -0.41
N THR A 27 -7.43 5.86 -1.12
CA THR A 27 -6.59 4.81 -1.71
C THR A 27 -5.63 5.38 -2.74
N GLU A 28 -6.11 6.23 -3.64
CA GLU A 28 -5.30 6.86 -4.68
C GLU A 28 -4.20 7.74 -4.08
N GLU A 29 -4.55 8.59 -3.12
CA GLU A 29 -3.60 9.49 -2.45
C GLU A 29 -2.58 8.71 -1.61
N TYR A 30 -3.01 7.60 -0.97
CA TYR A 30 -2.09 6.71 -0.26
C TYR A 30 -1.09 6.07 -1.23
N ASN A 31 -1.57 5.59 -2.38
CA ASN A 31 -0.73 5.00 -3.42
C ASN A 31 0.26 6.00 -4.00
N LYS A 32 -0.15 7.25 -4.26
CA LYS A 32 0.79 8.30 -4.72
C LYS A 32 1.92 8.53 -3.71
N LYS A 33 1.57 8.64 -2.43
CA LYS A 33 2.56 8.88 -1.35
C LYS A 33 3.48 7.68 -1.14
N SER A 34 2.96 6.45 -1.16
CA SER A 34 3.74 5.24 -0.96
C SER A 34 4.71 4.99 -2.14
N ASN A 35 4.27 5.23 -3.38
CA ASN A 35 5.13 5.16 -4.56
C ASN A 35 6.23 6.23 -4.56
N SER A 36 5.91 7.46 -4.14
CA SER A 36 6.90 8.53 -3.98
C SER A 36 7.96 8.16 -2.95
N LEU A 37 7.54 7.64 -1.78
CA LEU A 37 8.45 7.15 -0.74
C LEU A 37 9.36 6.03 -1.27
N TYR A 38 8.79 5.05 -1.97
CA TYR A 38 9.55 3.98 -2.58
C TYR A 38 10.61 4.51 -3.56
N THR A 39 10.24 5.46 -4.43
CA THR A 39 11.13 6.12 -5.39
C THR A 39 12.30 6.81 -4.71
N ILE A 40 12.06 7.52 -3.61
CA ILE A 40 13.10 8.18 -2.82
C ILE A 40 14.05 7.14 -2.23
N LEU A 41 13.50 6.10 -1.57
CA LEU A 41 14.28 5.09 -0.87
C LEU A 41 15.14 4.23 -1.81
N ARG A 42 14.64 3.91 -3.02
CA ARG A 42 15.40 3.13 -4.02
C ARG A 42 16.51 3.93 -4.70
N SER A 43 16.60 5.25 -4.46
CA SER A 43 17.70 6.05 -5.01
C SER A 43 19.05 5.50 -4.54
N SER A 44 20.06 5.52 -5.42
CA SER A 44 21.42 5.03 -5.13
C SER A 44 22.01 5.65 -3.86
N ARG A 45 21.68 6.92 -3.61
CA ARG A 45 22.10 7.68 -2.43
C ARG A 45 21.60 7.09 -1.11
N LEU A 46 20.41 6.50 -1.07
CA LEU A 46 19.83 5.93 0.16
C LEU A 46 19.98 4.42 0.24
N ALA A 47 19.77 3.70 -0.86
CA ALA A 47 19.89 2.25 -0.89
C ALA A 47 21.32 1.75 -0.65
N GLY A 48 22.33 2.51 -1.08
CA GLY A 48 23.75 2.23 -0.88
C GLY A 48 24.38 2.92 0.34
N SER A 49 23.62 3.68 1.12
CA SER A 49 24.18 4.48 2.22
C SER A 49 24.65 3.62 3.38
N GLN A 50 25.92 3.73 3.75
CA GLN A 50 26.45 3.14 4.99
C GLN A 50 26.04 3.93 6.24
N ARG A 51 25.65 5.21 6.09
CA ARG A 51 25.27 6.09 7.22
C ARG A 51 23.86 5.82 7.74
N ALA A 52 23.01 5.19 6.94
CA ALA A 52 21.60 4.95 7.28
C ALA A 52 21.17 3.51 6.93
N PRO A 53 21.77 2.47 7.54
CA PRO A 53 21.49 1.08 7.21
C PRO A 53 20.04 0.67 7.49
N PHE A 54 19.35 1.36 8.40
CA PHE A 54 17.94 1.15 8.69
C PHE A 54 17.02 1.50 7.51
N LEU A 55 17.39 2.48 6.67
CA LEU A 55 16.61 2.82 5.47
C LEU A 55 16.69 1.71 4.42
N ARG A 56 17.85 1.03 4.30
CA ARG A 56 17.98 -0.15 3.46
C ARG A 56 17.10 -1.29 3.98
N ARG A 57 17.11 -1.56 5.28
CA ARG A 57 16.23 -2.57 5.89
C ARG A 57 14.75 -2.22 5.70
N PHE A 58 14.40 -0.94 5.80
CA PHE A 58 13.05 -0.47 5.56
C PHE A 58 12.64 -0.65 4.10
N LEU A 59 13.49 -0.28 3.14
CA LEU A 59 13.25 -0.49 1.70
C LEU A 59 13.01 -1.96 1.35
N LEU A 60 13.79 -2.88 1.93
CA LEU A 60 13.61 -4.33 1.72
C LEU A 60 12.25 -4.82 2.22
N ARG A 61 11.80 -4.34 3.38
CA ARG A 61 10.47 -4.67 3.92
C ARG A 61 9.34 -4.04 3.12
N LEU A 62 9.53 -2.78 2.72
CA LEU A 62 8.55 -2.03 1.94
C LEU A 62 8.32 -2.69 0.58
N ASN A 63 9.39 -3.13 -0.08
CA ASN A 63 9.37 -3.80 -1.38
C ASN A 63 9.41 -5.32 -1.26
N PHE A 64 8.80 -5.89 -0.22
CA PHE A 64 8.69 -7.34 -0.08
C PHE A 64 7.97 -7.95 -1.28
N ASN A 65 8.46 -9.11 -1.76
CA ASN A 65 8.00 -9.75 -2.99
C ASN A 65 7.98 -8.82 -4.22
N SER A 66 8.88 -7.83 -4.25
CA SER A 66 8.97 -6.85 -5.33
C SER A 66 7.67 -6.09 -5.60
N PHE A 67 6.79 -5.94 -4.60
CA PHE A 67 5.47 -5.35 -4.78
C PHE A 67 5.53 -3.99 -5.48
N PHE A 68 6.33 -3.05 -4.96
CA PHE A 68 6.44 -1.71 -5.55
C PHE A 68 7.15 -1.71 -6.90
N GLU A 69 8.11 -2.62 -7.13
CA GLU A 69 8.71 -2.78 -8.46
C GLU A 69 7.73 -3.31 -9.49
N ALA A 70 6.89 -4.28 -9.10
CA ALA A 70 5.89 -4.85 -9.99
C ALA A 70 4.78 -3.82 -10.31
N THR A 71 4.36 -3.06 -9.29
CA THR A 71 3.43 -1.94 -9.45
C THR A 71 4.00 -0.86 -10.38
N ALA A 72 5.26 -0.44 -10.18
CA ALA A 72 5.89 0.60 -11.00
C ALA A 72 6.16 0.17 -12.45
N ARG A 73 6.39 -1.13 -12.69
CA ARG A 73 6.54 -1.70 -14.04
C ARG A 73 5.20 -1.95 -14.76
N GLY A 74 4.07 -1.56 -14.17
CA GLY A 74 2.75 -1.67 -14.80
C GLY A 74 2.17 -3.10 -14.85
N VAL A 75 2.72 -4.05 -14.09
CA VAL A 75 2.27 -5.46 -14.13
C VAL A 75 1.04 -5.71 -13.26
N LEU A 76 0.60 -4.72 -12.47
CA LEU A 76 -0.59 -4.81 -11.61
C LEU A 76 -1.75 -3.93 -12.12
N ASN A 77 -2.15 -4.15 -13.37
CA ASN A 77 -3.58 -4.17 -13.72
C ASN A 77 -4.28 -5.45 -13.20
N VAL A 78 -3.54 -6.34 -12.52
CA VAL A 78 -4.11 -7.47 -11.81
C VAL A 78 -4.68 -6.95 -10.49
N VAL A 79 -5.98 -6.68 -10.51
CA VAL A 79 -6.88 -6.98 -9.40
C VAL A 79 -6.38 -8.29 -8.78
N ARG A 80 -5.61 -8.21 -7.70
CA ARG A 80 -5.26 -9.41 -6.94
C ARG A 80 -6.60 -10.01 -6.56
N PRO A 81 -6.95 -11.24 -7.00
CA PRO A 81 -8.21 -11.84 -6.61
C PRO A 81 -8.24 -11.80 -5.09
N ARG A 82 -9.30 -11.19 -4.53
CA ARG A 82 -9.56 -11.23 -3.09
C ARG A 82 -9.41 -12.70 -2.67
N PRO A 83 -8.56 -13.03 -1.68
CA PRO A 83 -8.47 -14.40 -1.21
C PRO A 83 -9.89 -14.87 -0.88
N ALA A 84 -10.38 -15.89 -1.59
CA ALA A 84 -11.67 -16.47 -1.28
C ALA A 84 -11.55 -17.04 0.14
N LEU A 85 -12.23 -16.42 1.10
CA LEU A 85 -12.35 -16.99 2.43
C LEU A 85 -13.09 -18.33 2.26
N PRO A 86 -12.56 -19.44 2.81
CA PRO A 86 -13.26 -20.70 2.74
C PRO A 86 -14.63 -20.53 3.40
N VAL A 87 -15.70 -20.72 2.62
CA VAL A 87 -17.06 -20.82 3.15
C VAL A 87 -17.08 -22.05 4.05
N LEU A 88 -17.14 -21.83 5.36
CA LEU A 88 -17.47 -22.88 6.32
C LEU A 88 -18.91 -23.30 6.03
N ASN A 89 -19.07 -24.43 5.33
CA ASN A 89 -20.38 -25.06 5.17
C ASN A 89 -20.92 -25.45 6.55
N PRO A 90 -22.12 -25.00 6.96
CA PRO A 90 -22.82 -25.65 8.04
C PRO A 90 -23.30 -27.02 7.55
N GLN A 91 -22.90 -28.08 8.25
CA GLN A 91 -23.56 -29.38 8.16
C GLN A 91 -24.88 -29.37 8.93
#